data_AF-A0A945MRB4-F1
#
_entry.id   AF-A0A945MRB4-F1
#
_cell.length_a   1.000
_cell.length_b   1.000
_cell.length_c   1.000
_cell.angle_alpha   90.00
_cell.angle_beta   90.00
_cell.angle_gamma   90.00
#
_symmetry.space_group_name_H-M   'P 1'
#
loop_
_entity.id
_entity.type
_entity.pdbx_description
1 polymer ?
#
loop_
_entity_poly.entity_id
_entity_poly.type
_entity_poly.pdbx_seq_one_letter_code
_entity_poly.pdbx_strand_id
1 'polypeptide(L)'
;MGLVEVVLIGAGLSTLAWLVCGVFVAVMAQRRGGRTVPWILLGILLGPIGLYMILKVMDHHCAECRVPVLRGVRNCPACGAEITRLENNPVGPMWTYRRDW
;
A
#
# COMPACT_ATOMS: atom_id res chain seq x y z
N MET A 1 33.12 -10.05 18.39
CA MET A 1 31.72 -10.43 18.16
C MET A 1 31.70 -11.83 17.56
N GLY A 2 30.96 -12.75 18.17
CA GLY A 2 30.76 -14.09 17.62
C GLY A 2 29.82 -14.07 16.41
N LEU A 3 29.96 -15.04 15.52
CA LEU A 3 29.06 -15.23 14.36
C LEU A 3 27.58 -15.24 14.79
N VAL A 4 27.29 -15.88 15.93
CA VAL A 4 25.93 -15.94 16.51
C VAL A 4 25.39 -14.55 16.87
N GLU A 5 26.21 -13.69 17.48
CA GLU A 5 25.81 -12.33 17.85
C GLU A 5 25.50 -11.50 16.59
N VAL A 6 26.35 -11.60 15.57
CA VAL A 6 26.16 -10.90 14.29
C VAL A 6 24.87 -11.34 13.62
N VAL A 7 24.56 -12.65 13.63
CA VAL A 7 23.33 -13.20 13.06
C VAL A 7 22.10 -12.71 13.82
N LEU A 8 22.13 -12.70 15.16
CA LEU A 8 21.00 -12.23 15.97
C LEU A 8 20.72 -10.74 15.76
N ILE A 9 21.77 -9.91 15.72
CA ILE A 9 21.64 -8.48 15.46
C ILE A 9 21.08 -8.25 14.05
N GLY A 10 21.63 -8.94 13.05
CA GLY A 10 21.17 -8.84 11.65
C GLY A 10 19.69 -9.24 11.49
N ALA A 11 19.29 -10.35 12.11
CA ALA A 11 17.90 -10.79 12.10
C ALA A 11 16.97 -9.77 12.78
N GLY A 12 17.36 -9.26 13.95
CA GLY A 12 16.58 -8.24 14.67
C GLY A 12 16.37 -6.96 13.85
N LEU A 13 17.42 -6.45 13.21
CA LEU A 13 17.33 -5.28 12.34
C LEU A 13 16.44 -5.54 11.12
N SER A 14 16.54 -6.72 10.51
CA SER A 14 15.71 -7.09 9.37
C SER A 14 14.23 -7.17 9.74
N THR A 15 13.90 -7.77 10.88
CA THR A 15 12.51 -7.87 11.36
C THR A 15 11.93 -6.49 11.67
N LEU A 16 12.69 -5.62 12.35
CA LEU A 16 12.27 -4.25 12.62
C LEU A 16 12.01 -3.46 11.32
N ALA A 17 12.89 -3.59 10.33
CA ALA A 17 12.70 -2.97 9.03
C ALA A 17 11.39 -3.42 8.35
N TRP A 18 11.08 -4.72 8.40
CA TRP A 18 9.84 -5.27 7.85
C TRP A 18 8.58 -4.75 8.56
N LEU A 19 8.62 -4.66 9.89
CA LEU A 19 7.52 -4.11 10.69
C LEU A 19 7.28 -2.63 10.35
N VAL A 20 8.35 -1.84 10.24
CA VAL A 20 8.27 -0.43 9.86
C VAL A 20 7.68 -0.28 8.46
N CYS A 21 8.14 -1.07 7.47
CA CYS A 21 7.54 -1.07 6.13
C CYS A 21 6.03 -1.37 6.17
N GLY A 22 5.61 -2.36 6.95
CA GLY A 22 4.20 -2.69 7.15
C GLY A 22 3.35 -1.53 7.63
N VAL A 23 3.82 -0.81 8.66
CA VAL A 23 3.14 0.37 9.19
C VAL A 23 3.06 1.49 8.14
N PHE A 24 4.16 1.77 7.44
CA PHE A 24 4.18 2.80 6.40
C PHE A 24 3.19 2.50 5.26
N VAL A 25 3.15 1.25 4.78
CA VAL A 25 2.19 0.82 3.75
C VAL A 25 0.76 1.06 4.23
N ALA A 26 0.45 0.71 5.47
CA ALA A 26 -0.89 0.86 6.01
C ALA A 26 -1.32 2.32 6.21
N VAL A 27 -0.42 3.18 6.71
CA VAL A 27 -0.67 4.63 6.83
C VAL A 27 -0.92 5.24 5.46
N MET A 28 -0.11 4.88 4.46
CA MET A 28 -0.30 5.34 3.07
C MET A 28 -1.64 4.86 2.52
N ALA A 29 -1.98 3.59 2.72
CA ALA A 29 -3.25 3.04 2.24
C ALA A 29 -4.45 3.74 2.89
N GLN A 30 -4.38 4.01 4.19
CA GLN A 30 -5.44 4.72 4.91
C GLN A 30 -5.65 6.14 4.38
N ARG A 31 -4.56 6.89 4.14
CA ARG A 31 -4.62 8.24 3.52
C ARG A 31 -5.23 8.20 2.12
N ARG A 32 -5.07 7.09 1.41
CA ARG A 32 -5.61 6.86 0.07
C ARG A 32 -7.02 6.25 0.06
N GLY A 33 -7.67 6.09 1.22
CA GLY A 33 -9.05 5.61 1.36
C GLY A 33 -9.22 4.09 1.54
N GLY A 34 -8.14 3.37 1.83
CA GLY A 34 -8.13 1.92 2.05
C GLY A 34 -8.28 1.51 3.51
N ARG A 35 -8.66 0.25 3.76
CA ARG A 35 -8.74 -0.34 5.11
C ARG A 35 -7.35 -0.69 5.64
N THR A 36 -6.97 -0.19 6.81
CA THR A 36 -5.61 -0.32 7.35
C THR A 36 -5.14 -1.77 7.56
N VAL A 37 -5.98 -2.66 8.11
CA VAL A 37 -5.62 -4.04 8.50
C VAL A 37 -5.03 -4.90 7.38
N PRO A 38 -5.69 -5.08 6.21
CA PRO A 38 -5.11 -5.89 5.13
C PRO A 38 -3.80 -5.30 4.58
N TRP A 39 -3.64 -3.98 4.62
CA TRP A 39 -2.42 -3.30 4.16
C TRP A 39 -1.25 -3.43 5.14
N ILE A 40 -1.50 -3.49 6.44
CA ILE A 40 -0.47 -3.85 7.43
C ILE A 40 0.03 -5.26 7.14
N LEU A 41 -0.88 -6.23 7.01
CA LEU A 41 -0.50 -7.63 6.79
C LEU A 41 0.30 -7.80 5.50
N LEU A 42 -0.16 -7.16 4.42
CA LEU A 42 0.50 -7.19 3.12
C LEU A 42 1.87 -6.49 3.18
N GLY A 43 1.97 -5.35 3.86
CA GLY A 43 3.23 -4.63 4.02
C GLY A 43 4.23 -5.36 4.92
N ILE A 44 3.79 -6.03 5.99
CA ILE A 44 4.67 -6.88 6.82
C ILE A 44 5.11 -8.11 6.02
N LEU A 45 4.24 -8.74 5.23
CA LEU A 45 4.61 -9.94 4.50
C LEU A 45 5.61 -9.66 3.36
N LEU A 46 5.39 -8.57 2.60
CA LEU A 46 6.24 -8.19 1.47
C LEU A 46 7.41 -7.26 1.86
N GLY A 47 7.36 -6.63 3.03
CA GLY A 47 8.34 -5.65 3.50
C GLY A 47 8.54 -4.50 2.51
N PRO A 48 9.77 -4.24 2.04
CA PRO A 48 10.07 -3.14 1.12
C PRO A 48 9.38 -3.29 -0.24
N ILE A 49 9.06 -4.52 -0.68
CA ILE A 49 8.32 -4.76 -1.93
C ILE A 49 6.88 -4.24 -1.80
N GLY A 50 6.26 -4.39 -0.62
CA GLY A 50 4.94 -3.84 -0.35
C GLY A 50 4.93 -2.31 -0.42
N LEU A 51 6.01 -1.68 0.06
CA LEU A 51 6.21 -0.24 -0.04
C LEU A 51 6.37 0.22 -1.50
N TYR A 52 7.14 -0.52 -2.30
CA TYR A 52 7.29 -0.26 -3.73
C TYR A 52 5.95 -0.35 -4.47
N MET A 53 5.14 -1.38 -4.18
CA MET A 53 3.83 -1.55 -4.81
C MET A 53 2.92 -0.35 -4.56
N ILE A 54 2.79 0.09 -3.30
CA ILE A 54 1.89 1.20 -2.98
C ILE A 54 2.38 2.53 -3.56
N LEU A 55 3.70 2.75 -3.62
CA LEU A 55 4.26 4.00 -4.15
C LEU A 55 4.25 4.07 -5.68
N LYS A 56 4.57 2.98 -6.37
CA LYS A 56 4.85 2.99 -7.82
C LYS A 56 3.78 2.30 -8.67
N VAL A 57 3.26 1.17 -8.21
CA VAL A 57 2.30 0.36 -8.99
C VAL A 57 0.88 0.91 -8.81
N MET A 58 0.59 1.41 -7.62
CA MET A 58 -0.75 1.88 -7.22
C MET A 58 -0.85 3.40 -7.28
N ASP A 59 -0.32 3.95 -8.37
CA ASP A 59 -0.20 5.38 -8.62
C ASP A 59 -1.42 5.93 -9.38
N HIS A 60 -2.60 5.74 -8.80
CA HIS A 60 -3.82 6.33 -9.32
C HIS A 60 -4.10 7.65 -8.62
N HIS A 61 -4.43 8.69 -9.38
CA HIS A 61 -4.63 10.04 -8.86
C HIS A 61 -6.08 10.50 -9.08
N CYS A 62 -6.58 11.30 -8.15
CA CYS A 62 -7.86 11.98 -8.31
C CYS A 62 -7.78 12.99 -9.48
N ALA A 63 -8.78 13.02 -10.37
CA ALA A 63 -8.81 13.98 -11.47
C ALA A 63 -8.89 15.44 -11.01
N GLU A 64 -9.57 15.68 -9.87
CA GLU A 64 -9.83 17.03 -9.35
C GLU A 64 -8.64 17.59 -8.57
N CYS A 65 -8.23 16.91 -7.49
CA CYS A 65 -7.20 17.40 -6.57
C CYS A 65 -5.82 16.77 -6.79
N ARG A 66 -5.69 15.81 -7.72
CA ARG A 66 -4.44 15.10 -8.06
C ARG A 66 -3.72 14.45 -6.89
N VAL A 67 -4.42 14.18 -5.78
CA VAL A 67 -3.85 13.36 -4.70
C VAL A 67 -3.87 11.88 -5.11
N PRO A 68 -2.90 11.08 -4.67
CA PRO A 68 -2.92 9.64 -4.91
C PRO A 68 -4.08 9.02 -4.12
N VAL A 69 -4.83 8.14 -4.78
CA VAL A 69 -5.99 7.44 -4.23
C VAL A 69 -5.95 5.97 -4.63
N LEU A 70 -6.59 5.12 -3.82
CA LEU A 70 -6.74 3.72 -4.17
C LEU A 70 -7.80 3.55 -5.27
N ARG A 71 -7.58 2.63 -6.21
CA ARG A 71 -8.54 2.32 -7.30
C ARG A 71 -9.87 1.72 -6.80
N GLY A 72 -9.90 1.27 -5.54
CA GLY A 72 -11.08 0.72 -4.87
C GLY A 72 -12.05 1.75 -4.31
N VAL A 73 -11.67 3.03 -4.21
CA VAL A 73 -12.44 4.03 -3.46
C VAL A 73 -13.49 4.70 -4.35
N ARG A 74 -14.66 5.02 -3.78
CA ARG A 74 -15.77 5.73 -4.48
C ARG A 74 -15.55 7.22 -4.59
N ASN A 75 -15.22 7.84 -3.46
CA ASN A 75 -15.02 9.28 -3.34
C ASN A 75 -13.58 9.54 -2.90
N CYS A 76 -12.99 10.62 -3.39
CA CYS A 76 -11.67 11.04 -2.95
C CYS A 76 -11.68 11.31 -1.44
N PRO A 77 -10.78 10.72 -0.63
CA PRO A 77 -10.73 10.99 0.81
C PRO A 77 -10.24 12.41 1.13
N ALA A 78 -9.65 13.13 0.17
CA ALA A 78 -9.17 14.49 0.36
C ALA A 78 -10.20 15.55 -0.05
N CYS A 79 -10.76 15.47 -1.26
CA CYS A 79 -11.68 16.50 -1.79
C CYS A 79 -13.15 16.05 -1.89
N GLY A 80 -13.46 14.78 -1.67
CA GLY A 80 -14.82 14.25 -1.78
C GLY A 80 -15.33 14.03 -3.21
N ALA A 81 -14.59 14.44 -4.25
CA ALA A 81 -14.98 14.23 -5.64
C ALA A 81 -15.15 12.75 -5.97
N GLU A 82 -16.11 12.43 -6.83
CA GLU A 82 -16.33 11.06 -7.29
C GLU A 82 -15.17 10.59 -8.17
N ILE A 83 -14.62 9.41 -7.86
CA ILE A 83 -13.56 8.79 -8.66
C ILE A 83 -14.22 7.94 -9.74
N THR A 84 -14.15 8.44 -10.98
CA THR A 84 -14.67 7.76 -12.18
C THR A 84 -13.91 6.46 -12.45
N ARG A 85 -14.65 5.42 -12.85
CA ARG A 85 -14.06 4.13 -13.24
C ARG A 85 -13.34 4.31 -14.58
N LEU A 86 -12.11 3.82 -14.68
CA LEU A 86 -11.44 3.69 -15.97
C LEU A 86 -12.21 2.67 -16.83
N GLU A 87 -12.68 3.12 -17.99
CA GLU A 87 -13.50 2.31 -18.92
C GLU A 87 -12.70 1.17 -19.55
N ASN A 88 -11.43 1.43 -19.89
CA ASN A 88 -10.49 0.42 -20.37
C ASN A 88 -9.49 0.07 -19.26
N ASN A 89 -9.72 -1.08 -18.63
CA ASN A 89 -8.86 -1.62 -17.58
C ASN A 89 -8.02 -2.77 -18.15
N PRO A 90 -6.72 -2.57 -18.48
CA PRO A 90 -5.83 -3.69 -18.68
C PRO A 90 -5.66 -4.38 -17.33
N VAL A 91 -6.47 -5.41 -17.09
CA VAL A 91 -6.45 -6.21 -15.87
C VAL A 91 -5.07 -6.85 -15.68
N GLY A 92 -4.18 -6.14 -14.99
CA GLY A 92 -3.12 -6.79 -14.23
C GLY A 92 -3.75 -7.52 -13.03
N PRO A 93 -3.14 -8.61 -12.53
CA PRO A 93 -3.75 -9.56 -11.59
C PRO A 93 -4.01 -9.01 -10.17
N MET A 94 -3.91 -7.70 -9.95
CA MET A 94 -3.98 -7.10 -8.62
C MET A 94 -5.40 -6.65 -8.28
N TRP A 95 -5.94 -7.26 -7.23
CA TRP A 95 -7.23 -7.05 -6.52
C TRP A 95 -7.50 -5.63 -5.98
N THR A 96 -6.86 -4.60 -6.52
CA THR A 96 -6.97 -3.21 -6.04
C THR A 96 -8.21 -2.48 -6.56
N TYR A 97 -9.01 -3.16 -7.39
CA TYR A 97 -10.21 -2.61 -8.02
C TYR A 97 -11.45 -2.71 -7.13
N ARG A 98 -12.29 -1.69 -7.26
CA ARG A 98 -13.64 -1.65 -6.68
C ARG A 98 -14.45 -2.83 -7.24
N ARG A 99 -14.91 -3.72 -6.38
CA ARG A 99 -15.89 -4.77 -6.74
C ARG A 99 -17.29 -4.17 -6.67
N ASP A 100 -18.11 -4.54 -7.63
CA ASP A 100 -19.44 -4.01 -7.92
C ASP A 100 -20.59 -4.93 -7.46
N TRP A 101 -20.25 -6.11 -6.92
CA TRP A 101 -21.20 -7.08 -6.35
C TRP A 101 -21.22 -7.06 -4.83
#